data_AF-A0A0F9NEI2-F1
#
_entry.id   AF-A0A0F9NEI2-F1
#
_cell.length_a   1.000
_cell.length_b   1.000
_cell.length_c   1.000
_cell.angle_alpha   90.00
_cell.angle_beta   90.00
_cell.angle_gamma   90.00
#
_symmetry.space_group_name_H-M   'P 1'
#
loop_
_entity.id
_entity.type
_entity.pdbx_description
1 polymer ?
#
loop_
_entity_poly.entity_id
_entity_poly.type
_entity_poly.pdbx_seq_one_letter_code
_entity_poly.pdbx_strand_id
1 'polypeptide(L)'
;MAKRDRKKSRREMYGKGTQKRVKDSYDKSGAGGGGILRDDIEGGQFWQAKDGENLIDIIPYFAGAFDPDSKHVKEGDDVYNVQVSAHGRVGPREQMMVCRAFTIGEKCPACEHRKKLLKEQSTDEDTIDNLKVSRYPRVIYNVVSYNSRGEEDKGVQIWHTSTYLMERFLGSLAKNPRMKGGGYEAFTDFSHPDQDVGKSISFTRQGKAQSTEFIGIKFVDRDYDISDELLEAAFILDECLFIPTYDEAFVIYWGEEGPEDDSDEVGRHRGRGVDGEIKDDETVKDEDEEKETVTERRTRIRKERKREKESEKEEVIEEDEGCPHGGTFGTDIDEIDACNEICDEEKWKECAQERDRMDEKKEKKKKEKEDGGTGRRGTGRRR
;
A
#
# COMPACT_ATOMS: atom_id res chain seq x y z
N MET A 1 -14.41 28.08 -43.20
CA MET A 1 -15.49 27.23 -42.67
C MET A 1 -16.12 27.89 -41.45
N ALA A 2 -17.45 27.99 -41.41
CA ALA A 2 -18.17 28.73 -40.39
C ALA A 2 -18.08 28.07 -39.00
N LYS A 3 -17.98 28.89 -37.93
CA LYS A 3 -17.93 28.46 -36.51
C LYS A 3 -19.07 27.50 -36.10
N ARG A 4 -20.15 27.42 -36.88
CA ARG A 4 -21.28 26.50 -36.66
C ARG A 4 -20.97 25.04 -37.01
N ASP A 5 -20.11 24.77 -38.00
CA ASP A 5 -19.78 23.39 -38.40
C ASP A 5 -18.79 22.71 -37.45
N ARG A 6 -17.91 23.47 -36.80
CA ARG A 6 -17.01 22.95 -35.74
C ARG A 6 -17.74 22.48 -34.48
N LYS A 7 -18.96 22.96 -34.23
CA LYS A 7 -19.74 22.63 -33.02
C LYS A 7 -20.48 21.29 -33.15
N LYS A 8 -20.82 20.87 -34.37
CA LYS A 8 -21.44 19.56 -34.64
C LYS A 8 -20.40 18.42 -34.55
N SER A 9 -19.19 18.60 -35.06
CA SER A 9 -18.17 17.52 -35.04
C SER A 9 -17.61 17.22 -33.65
N ARG A 10 -17.49 18.22 -32.76
CA ARG A 10 -17.06 17.97 -31.37
C ARG A 10 -18.06 17.13 -30.58
N ARG A 11 -19.38 17.33 -30.77
CA ARG A 11 -20.41 16.61 -30.03
C ARG A 11 -20.53 15.14 -30.43
N GLU A 12 -20.26 14.80 -31.69
CA GLU A 12 -20.16 13.41 -32.16
C GLU A 12 -18.86 12.72 -31.72
N MET A 13 -17.75 13.47 -31.57
CA MET A 13 -16.49 12.95 -31.02
C MET A 13 -16.58 12.57 -29.54
N TYR A 14 -17.32 13.33 -28.72
CA TYR A 14 -17.49 13.07 -27.26
C TYR A 14 -18.43 11.89 -26.91
N GLY A 15 -18.89 11.11 -27.89
CA GLY A 15 -19.72 9.92 -27.67
C GLY A 15 -18.98 8.62 -27.96
N LYS A 16 -18.42 8.49 -29.17
CA LYS A 16 -17.82 7.22 -29.64
C LYS A 16 -16.49 6.91 -28.95
N GLY A 17 -15.63 7.92 -28.74
CA GLY A 17 -14.36 7.75 -28.05
C GLY A 17 -14.55 7.41 -26.57
N THR A 18 -15.52 8.05 -25.92
CA THR A 18 -15.87 7.83 -24.51
C THR A 18 -16.58 6.50 -24.30
N GLN A 19 -17.47 6.09 -25.21
CA GLN A 19 -18.06 4.73 -25.19
C GLN A 19 -17.02 3.65 -25.45
N LYS A 20 -16.09 3.85 -26.39
CA LYS A 20 -14.95 2.94 -26.58
C LYS A 20 -14.07 2.88 -25.34
N ARG A 21 -13.78 4.00 -24.69
CA ARG A 21 -13.01 4.03 -23.42
C ARG A 21 -13.74 3.35 -22.26
N VAL A 22 -15.06 3.53 -22.13
CA VAL A 22 -15.88 2.83 -21.12
C VAL A 22 -15.91 1.33 -21.41
N LYS A 23 -16.01 0.95 -22.69
CA LYS A 23 -15.95 -0.46 -23.12
C LYS A 23 -14.56 -1.06 -22.88
N ASP A 24 -13.49 -0.38 -23.27
CA ASP A 24 -12.10 -0.82 -23.05
C ASP A 24 -11.77 -0.90 -21.54
N SER A 25 -12.33 0.01 -20.73
CA SER A 25 -12.21 -0.02 -19.26
C SER A 25 -12.99 -1.20 -18.66
N TYR A 26 -14.19 -1.48 -19.17
CA TYR A 26 -15.02 -2.61 -18.75
C TYR A 26 -14.38 -3.96 -19.14
N ASP A 27 -13.94 -4.10 -20.40
CA ASP A 27 -13.33 -5.30 -20.96
C ASP A 27 -11.96 -5.61 -20.28
N LYS A 28 -11.24 -4.59 -19.81
CA LYS A 28 -9.98 -4.75 -19.06
C LYS A 28 -10.15 -4.87 -17.54
N SER A 29 -11.27 -4.40 -16.98
CA SER A 29 -11.54 -4.58 -15.54
C SER A 29 -11.85 -6.03 -15.13
N GLY A 30 -12.08 -6.91 -16.12
CA GLY A 30 -12.34 -8.34 -15.92
C GLY A 30 -11.11 -9.25 -16.01
N ALA A 31 -9.97 -8.77 -16.54
CA ALA A 31 -8.74 -9.56 -16.65
C ALA A 31 -7.85 -9.27 -15.43
N GLY A 32 -7.70 -10.29 -14.57
CA GLY A 32 -6.95 -10.19 -13.32
C GLY A 32 -5.50 -9.81 -13.56
N GLY A 33 -4.96 -8.93 -12.73
CA GLY A 33 -3.57 -8.47 -12.81
C GLY A 33 -3.43 -6.97 -12.62
N GLY A 34 -4.46 -6.18 -12.98
CA GLY A 34 -4.57 -4.77 -12.64
C GLY A 34 -3.43 -3.87 -13.13
N GLY A 35 -2.63 -4.32 -14.11
CA GLY A 35 -1.41 -3.63 -14.58
C GLY A 35 -0.13 -3.96 -13.81
N ILE A 36 -0.16 -5.00 -12.96
CA ILE A 36 0.98 -5.49 -12.18
C ILE A 36 1.46 -6.85 -12.69
N LEU A 37 0.52 -7.74 -13.01
CA LEU A 37 0.80 -9.07 -13.53
C LEU A 37 0.62 -9.06 -15.05
N ARG A 38 1.35 -9.95 -15.74
CA ARG A 38 1.21 -10.12 -17.17
C ARG A 38 -0.15 -10.75 -17.52
N ASP A 39 -0.68 -10.39 -18.68
CA ASP A 39 -1.95 -10.93 -19.16
C ASP A 39 -1.81 -12.34 -19.78
N ASP A 40 -0.58 -12.77 -20.08
CA ASP A 40 -0.25 -14.00 -20.82
C ASP A 40 0.31 -15.12 -19.93
N ILE A 41 -0.06 -15.15 -18.64
CA ILE A 41 0.34 -16.22 -17.72
C ILE A 41 -0.39 -17.51 -18.10
N GLU A 42 0.34 -18.47 -18.68
CA GLU A 42 -0.21 -19.77 -19.06
C GLU A 42 -0.73 -20.52 -17.83
N GLY A 43 -2.00 -20.96 -17.86
CA GLY A 43 -2.64 -21.60 -16.71
C GLY A 43 -2.96 -20.65 -15.53
N GLY A 44 -2.59 -19.37 -15.64
CA GLY A 44 -2.75 -18.37 -14.58
C GLY A 44 -4.22 -18.12 -14.23
N GLN A 45 -4.65 -18.64 -13.08
CA GLN A 45 -5.94 -18.29 -12.51
C GLN A 45 -5.77 -17.24 -11.42
N PHE A 46 -6.56 -16.17 -11.47
CA PHE A 46 -6.52 -15.14 -10.42
C PHE A 46 -7.57 -15.42 -9.35
N TRP A 47 -7.13 -15.45 -8.10
CA TRP A 47 -8.04 -15.55 -6.97
C TRP A 47 -8.42 -14.16 -6.44
N GLN A 48 -9.68 -14.03 -6.04
CA GLN A 48 -10.17 -12.88 -5.31
C GLN A 48 -10.88 -13.37 -4.05
N ALA A 49 -10.46 -12.87 -2.89
CA ALA A 49 -11.15 -13.13 -1.63
C ALA A 49 -12.64 -12.84 -1.77
N LYS A 50 -13.50 -13.74 -1.33
CA LYS A 50 -14.97 -13.55 -1.37
C LYS A 50 -15.42 -12.77 -0.14
N ASP A 51 -16.53 -12.04 -0.24
CA ASP A 51 -17.12 -11.41 0.95
C ASP A 51 -17.51 -12.50 1.96
N GLY A 52 -17.15 -12.31 3.24
CA GLY A 52 -17.33 -13.31 4.28
C GLY A 52 -16.03 -14.01 4.67
N GLU A 53 -16.16 -15.20 5.25
CA GLU A 53 -15.04 -16.00 5.74
C GLU A 53 -14.27 -16.61 4.57
N ASN A 54 -12.95 -16.53 4.65
CA ASN A 54 -12.02 -17.12 3.71
C ASN A 54 -11.02 -18.01 4.47
N LEU A 55 -10.66 -19.14 3.87
CA LEU A 55 -9.63 -20.06 4.31
C LEU A 55 -8.74 -20.37 3.10
N ILE A 56 -7.47 -20.02 3.21
CA ILE A 56 -6.50 -20.22 2.13
C ILE A 56 -5.20 -20.82 2.68
N ASP A 57 -4.50 -21.54 1.81
CA ASP A 57 -3.08 -21.87 2.00
C ASP A 57 -2.25 -21.01 1.07
N ILE A 58 -1.12 -20.49 1.56
CA ILE A 58 -0.11 -19.84 0.74
C ILE A 58 0.90 -20.91 0.33
N ILE A 59 1.06 -21.09 -0.97
CA ILE A 59 1.94 -22.12 -1.53
C ILE A 59 3.33 -21.51 -1.76
N PRO A 60 4.38 -22.05 -1.12
CA PRO A 60 5.75 -21.59 -1.36
C PRO A 60 6.22 -22.01 -2.75
N TYR A 61 7.23 -21.32 -3.26
CA TYR A 61 7.83 -21.59 -4.57
C TYR A 61 9.31 -21.18 -4.53
N PHE A 62 10.06 -21.59 -5.55
CA PHE A 62 11.44 -21.15 -5.71
C PHE A 62 11.48 -19.85 -6.50
N ALA A 63 12.20 -18.85 -5.97
CA ALA A 63 12.35 -17.56 -6.63
C ALA A 63 13.04 -17.73 -7.99
N GLY A 64 12.54 -17.02 -9.00
CA GLY A 64 13.19 -16.92 -10.30
C GLY A 64 14.37 -15.94 -10.29
N ALA A 65 14.86 -15.65 -11.49
CA ALA A 65 16.03 -14.78 -11.68
C ALA A 65 15.72 -13.28 -11.50
N PHE A 66 14.44 -12.88 -11.42
CA PHE A 66 14.01 -11.50 -11.54
C PHE A 66 13.25 -10.98 -10.30
N ASP A 67 13.49 -11.56 -9.13
CA ASP A 67 12.86 -11.08 -7.90
C ASP A 67 13.20 -9.59 -7.63
N PRO A 68 12.20 -8.72 -7.43
CA PRO A 68 12.39 -7.32 -7.08
C PRO A 68 13.30 -7.06 -5.88
N ASP A 69 13.35 -7.98 -4.91
CA ASP A 69 14.24 -7.95 -3.75
C ASP A 69 15.49 -8.83 -3.94
N SER A 70 16.06 -8.81 -5.15
CA SER A 70 17.32 -9.46 -5.55
C SER A 70 18.53 -9.25 -4.61
N LYS A 71 18.45 -8.33 -3.64
CA LYS A 71 19.48 -8.14 -2.61
C LYS A 71 19.42 -9.19 -1.51
N HIS A 72 18.23 -9.69 -1.21
CA HIS A 72 17.98 -10.64 -0.13
C HIS A 72 17.51 -11.99 -0.65
N VAL A 73 16.84 -12.01 -1.80
CA VAL A 73 16.34 -13.21 -2.48
C VAL A 73 17.18 -13.48 -3.72
N LYS A 74 17.66 -14.71 -3.86
CA LYS A 74 18.39 -15.19 -5.05
C LYS A 74 17.56 -16.24 -5.78
N GLU A 75 17.89 -16.45 -7.04
CA GLU A 75 17.30 -17.52 -7.85
C GLU A 75 17.49 -18.88 -7.14
N GLY A 76 16.39 -19.60 -6.98
CA GLY A 76 16.34 -20.89 -6.28
C GLY A 76 16.13 -20.80 -4.77
N ASP A 77 16.09 -19.61 -4.16
CA ASP A 77 15.71 -19.45 -2.75
C ASP A 77 14.22 -19.78 -2.56
N ASP A 78 13.86 -20.37 -1.43
CA ASP A 78 12.48 -20.65 -1.07
C ASP A 78 11.78 -19.38 -0.57
N VAL A 79 10.68 -19.02 -1.22
CA VAL A 79 9.91 -17.82 -0.91
C VAL A 79 8.41 -18.11 -0.99
N TYR A 80 7.61 -17.29 -0.31
CA TYR A 80 6.15 -17.43 -0.31
C TYR A 80 5.43 -16.22 -0.91
N ASN A 81 6.14 -15.13 -1.23
CA ASN A 81 5.55 -13.94 -1.80
C ASN A 81 6.53 -13.16 -2.69
N VAL A 82 5.99 -12.21 -3.46
CA VAL A 82 6.76 -11.12 -4.09
C VAL A 82 6.14 -9.78 -3.73
N GLN A 83 6.98 -8.79 -3.43
CA GLN A 83 6.54 -7.41 -3.18
C GLN A 83 6.95 -6.46 -4.31
N VAL A 84 5.97 -5.69 -4.81
CA VAL A 84 6.18 -4.69 -5.85
C VAL A 84 5.63 -3.33 -5.44
N SER A 85 6.45 -2.30 -5.62
CA SER A 85 6.00 -0.91 -5.50
C SER A 85 5.26 -0.51 -6.76
N ALA A 86 4.11 0.14 -6.62
CA ALA A 86 3.29 0.54 -7.76
C ALA A 86 2.72 1.95 -7.56
N HIS A 87 2.61 2.68 -8.68
CA HIS A 87 1.81 3.88 -8.77
C HIS A 87 0.34 3.48 -9.01
N GLY A 88 -0.59 4.19 -8.38
CA GLY A 88 -2.02 4.04 -8.63
C GLY A 88 -2.55 5.14 -9.53
N ARG A 89 -3.67 4.89 -10.22
CA ARG A 89 -4.38 5.88 -11.05
C ARG A 89 -3.47 6.56 -12.08
N VAL A 90 -2.61 5.77 -12.72
CA VAL A 90 -1.63 6.25 -13.68
C VAL A 90 -2.27 6.42 -15.05
N GLY A 91 -2.05 7.61 -15.60
CA GLY A 91 -2.42 7.99 -16.95
C GLY A 91 -3.92 8.05 -17.24
N PRO A 92 -4.30 8.21 -18.52
CA PRO A 92 -5.69 8.45 -18.91
C PRO A 92 -6.66 7.30 -18.59
N ARG A 93 -6.12 6.11 -18.27
CA ARG A 93 -6.88 4.91 -17.91
C ARG A 93 -6.97 4.68 -16.41
N GLU A 94 -6.32 5.52 -15.60
CA GLU A 94 -6.25 5.38 -14.14
C GLU A 94 -5.84 3.96 -13.68
N GLN A 95 -4.95 3.30 -14.43
CA GLN A 95 -4.53 1.94 -14.12
C GLN A 95 -3.40 1.92 -13.07
N MET A 96 -3.14 0.77 -12.43
CA MET A 96 -1.92 0.62 -11.65
C MET A 96 -0.75 0.40 -12.62
N MET A 97 0.43 0.82 -12.20
CA MET A 97 1.67 0.60 -12.94
C MET A 97 2.79 0.32 -11.94
N VAL A 98 3.55 -0.75 -12.17
CA VAL A 98 4.74 -1.05 -11.35
C VAL A 98 5.73 0.11 -11.44
N CYS A 99 6.21 0.55 -10.28
CA CYS A 99 7.16 1.65 -10.18
C CYS A 99 8.59 1.13 -10.36
N ARG A 100 9.15 1.30 -11.55
CA ARG A 100 10.53 0.88 -11.88
C ARG A 100 11.58 1.40 -10.87
N ALA A 101 11.41 2.64 -10.41
CA ALA A 101 12.36 3.28 -9.49
C ALA A 101 12.40 2.68 -8.09
N PHE A 102 11.25 2.23 -7.58
CA PHE A 102 11.18 1.66 -6.23
C PHE A 102 11.22 0.12 -6.24
N THR A 103 10.88 -0.52 -7.35
CA THR A 103 10.90 -1.98 -7.50
C THR A 103 12.27 -2.49 -7.97
N ILE A 104 12.86 -1.89 -9.01
CA ILE A 104 14.14 -2.36 -9.60
C ILE A 104 15.25 -1.31 -9.59
N GLY A 105 15.00 -0.12 -9.03
CA GLY A 105 16.00 0.96 -8.93
C GLY A 105 16.26 1.76 -10.21
N GLU A 106 15.44 1.57 -11.26
CA GLU A 106 15.63 2.23 -12.55
C GLU A 106 14.80 3.52 -12.74
N LYS A 107 15.05 4.28 -13.80
CA LYS A 107 14.27 5.49 -14.10
C LYS A 107 12.79 5.16 -14.31
N CYS A 108 11.92 6.04 -13.79
CA CYS A 108 10.47 5.91 -13.88
C CYS A 108 9.84 7.26 -14.25
N PRO A 109 9.10 7.36 -15.36
CA PRO A 109 8.58 8.63 -15.87
C PRO A 109 7.60 9.30 -14.91
N ALA A 110 6.74 8.53 -14.23
CA ALA A 110 5.82 9.07 -13.23
C ALA A 110 6.56 9.68 -12.02
N CYS A 111 7.63 9.03 -11.56
CA CYS A 111 8.47 9.54 -10.47
C CYS A 111 9.24 10.81 -10.87
N GLU A 112 9.76 10.86 -12.10
CA GLU A 112 10.46 12.02 -12.66
C GLU A 112 9.53 13.22 -12.78
N HIS A 113 8.32 13.02 -13.34
CA HIS A 113 7.33 14.08 -13.45
C HIS A 113 6.88 14.58 -12.07
N ARG A 114 6.63 13.69 -11.11
CA ARG A 114 6.31 14.08 -9.73
C ARG A 114 7.43 14.93 -9.09
N LYS A 115 8.71 14.55 -9.29
CA LYS A 115 9.86 15.32 -8.80
C LYS A 115 9.91 16.71 -9.44
N LYS A 116 9.59 16.82 -10.74
CA LYS A 116 9.51 18.09 -11.46
C LYS A 116 8.43 19.00 -10.88
N LEU A 117 7.21 18.49 -10.70
CA LEU A 117 6.09 19.24 -10.11
C LEU A 117 6.40 19.77 -8.70
N LEU A 118 7.06 18.95 -7.87
CA LEU A 118 7.52 19.35 -6.54
C LEU A 118 8.58 20.46 -6.59
N LYS A 119 9.49 20.40 -7.57
CA LYS A 119 10.55 21.41 -7.75
C LYS A 119 9.98 22.74 -8.26
N GLU A 120 9.00 22.69 -9.15
CA GLU A 120 8.32 23.85 -9.73
C GLU A 120 7.35 24.52 -8.76
N GLN A 121 7.16 23.97 -7.55
CA GLN A 121 6.15 24.42 -6.57
C GLN A 121 4.77 24.56 -7.22
N SER A 122 4.42 23.61 -8.08
CA SER A 122 3.12 23.60 -8.75
C SER A 122 2.00 23.57 -7.71
N THR A 123 0.94 24.33 -7.95
CA THR A 123 -0.26 24.37 -7.10
C THR A 123 -1.18 23.16 -7.31
N ASP A 124 -0.82 22.24 -8.20
CA ASP A 124 -1.58 21.03 -8.47
C ASP A 124 -1.20 19.89 -7.49
N GLU A 125 -1.61 20.07 -6.23
CA GLU A 125 -1.37 19.11 -5.14
C GLU A 125 -2.02 17.75 -5.44
N ASP A 126 -3.21 17.75 -6.04
CA ASP A 126 -3.95 16.53 -6.39
C ASP A 126 -3.16 15.66 -7.38
N THR A 127 -2.56 16.27 -8.41
CA THR A 127 -1.70 15.53 -9.35
C THR A 127 -0.46 14.99 -8.64
N ILE A 128 0.20 15.77 -7.78
CA ILE A 128 1.40 15.31 -7.05
C ILE A 128 1.09 14.11 -6.14
N ASP A 129 -0.09 14.13 -5.51
CA ASP A 129 -0.55 13.06 -4.62
C ASP A 129 -0.99 11.81 -5.40
N ASN A 130 -1.67 11.96 -6.53
CA ASN A 130 -2.03 10.83 -7.39
C ASN A 130 -0.80 10.13 -7.99
N LEU A 131 0.29 10.87 -8.28
CA LEU A 131 1.55 10.30 -8.77
C LEU A 131 2.40 9.65 -7.69
N LYS A 132 2.01 9.75 -6.43
CA LYS A 132 2.76 9.14 -5.34
C LYS A 132 2.74 7.62 -5.51
N VAL A 133 3.91 7.01 -5.35
CA VAL A 133 3.99 5.55 -5.21
C VAL A 133 3.13 5.14 -4.01
N SER A 134 2.36 4.06 -4.15
CA SER A 134 1.57 3.53 -3.05
C SER A 134 2.45 3.41 -1.80
N ARG A 135 1.96 3.93 -0.67
CA ARG A 135 2.70 3.90 0.60
C ARG A 135 3.07 2.48 1.01
N TYR A 136 2.23 1.52 0.65
CA TYR A 136 2.43 0.11 0.94
C TYR A 136 2.57 -0.64 -0.38
N PRO A 137 3.65 -1.43 -0.56
CA PRO A 137 3.82 -2.29 -1.71
C PRO A 137 2.64 -3.24 -1.89
N ARG A 138 2.41 -3.64 -3.14
CA ARG A 138 1.54 -4.76 -3.45
C ARG A 138 2.32 -6.04 -3.19
N VAL A 139 1.65 -7.01 -2.59
CA VAL A 139 2.19 -8.33 -2.31
C VAL A 139 1.39 -9.34 -3.11
N ILE A 140 2.09 -10.30 -3.68
CA ILE A 140 1.55 -11.32 -4.57
C ILE A 140 1.89 -12.68 -3.97
N TYR A 141 0.94 -13.60 -4.00
CA TYR A 141 1.02 -14.95 -3.44
C TYR A 141 0.50 -15.98 -4.44
N ASN A 142 1.01 -17.19 -4.36
CA ASN A 142 0.32 -18.39 -4.81
C ASN A 142 -0.62 -18.85 -3.70
N VAL A 143 -1.89 -19.10 -4.02
CA VAL A 143 -2.90 -19.50 -3.04
C VAL A 143 -3.75 -20.66 -3.53
N VAL A 144 -4.14 -21.52 -2.59
CA VAL A 144 -5.22 -22.50 -2.76
C VAL A 144 -6.34 -22.12 -1.80
N SER A 145 -7.58 -22.13 -2.28
CA SER A 145 -8.75 -21.66 -1.53
C SER A 145 -9.67 -22.81 -1.14
N TYR A 146 -10.02 -22.88 0.14
CA TYR A 146 -10.89 -23.91 0.73
C TYR A 146 -12.28 -23.37 1.11
N ASN A 147 -12.66 -22.20 0.57
CA ASN A 147 -13.91 -21.50 0.92
C ASN A 147 -15.18 -22.29 0.60
N SER A 148 -15.14 -23.14 -0.43
CA SER A 148 -16.28 -23.95 -0.85
C SER A 148 -15.81 -25.19 -1.58
N ARG A 149 -16.62 -26.25 -1.52
CA ARG A 149 -16.39 -27.49 -2.27
C ARG A 149 -16.16 -27.19 -3.75
N GLY A 150 -15.02 -27.61 -4.28
CA GLY A 150 -14.60 -27.36 -5.67
C GLY A 150 -13.84 -26.06 -5.94
N GLU A 151 -13.57 -25.21 -4.94
CA GLU A 151 -12.50 -24.19 -5.09
C GLU A 151 -11.12 -24.83 -5.03
N GLU A 152 -10.96 -25.91 -4.27
CA GLU A 152 -9.75 -26.72 -4.22
C GLU A 152 -9.39 -27.32 -5.60
N ASP A 153 -10.41 -27.70 -6.39
CA ASP A 153 -10.24 -28.27 -7.74
C ASP A 153 -9.65 -27.28 -8.75
N LYS A 154 -9.66 -25.97 -8.43
CA LYS A 154 -9.03 -24.94 -9.28
C LYS A 154 -7.51 -24.95 -9.18
N GLY A 155 -6.96 -25.63 -8.18
CA GLY A 155 -5.53 -25.69 -7.92
C GLY A 155 -4.97 -24.35 -7.48
N VAL A 156 -3.68 -24.13 -7.80
CA VAL A 156 -2.97 -22.91 -7.43
C VAL A 156 -3.47 -21.72 -8.22
N GLN A 157 -3.74 -20.62 -7.52
CA GLN A 157 -4.20 -19.37 -8.08
C GLN A 157 -3.30 -18.22 -7.62
N ILE A 158 -3.15 -17.19 -8.44
CA ILE A 158 -2.39 -15.99 -8.08
C ILE A 158 -3.31 -15.00 -7.37
N TRP A 159 -2.88 -14.54 -6.20
CA TRP A 159 -3.58 -13.50 -5.47
C TRP A 159 -2.67 -12.31 -5.19
N HIS A 160 -3.14 -11.09 -5.48
CA HIS A 160 -2.42 -9.88 -5.14
C HIS A 160 -3.24 -8.95 -4.23
N THR A 161 -2.62 -8.48 -3.16
CA THR A 161 -3.20 -7.54 -2.20
C THR A 161 -2.18 -6.46 -1.81
N SER A 162 -2.51 -5.58 -0.87
CA SER A 162 -1.54 -4.65 -0.31
C SER A 162 -0.89 -5.22 0.95
N THR A 163 0.40 -4.92 1.14
CA THR A 163 1.15 -5.26 2.37
C THR A 163 0.44 -4.76 3.63
N TYR A 164 -0.26 -3.62 3.53
CA TYR A 164 -1.04 -3.06 4.64
C TYR A 164 -2.21 -3.95 5.07
N LEU A 165 -2.87 -4.60 4.12
CA LEU A 165 -4.08 -5.39 4.39
C LEU A 165 -3.77 -6.83 4.80
N MET A 166 -2.63 -7.40 4.38
CA MET A 166 -2.33 -8.81 4.63
C MET A 166 -0.95 -9.01 5.26
N GLU A 167 0.13 -8.81 4.49
CA GLU A 167 1.49 -9.18 4.90
C GLU A 167 1.92 -8.61 6.27
N ARG A 168 1.54 -7.36 6.58
CA ARG A 168 1.85 -6.77 7.90
C ARG A 168 1.23 -7.57 9.05
N PHE A 169 0.03 -8.09 8.87
CA PHE A 169 -0.64 -8.90 9.89
C PHE A 169 -0.05 -10.30 9.94
N LEU A 170 0.21 -10.94 8.79
CA LEU A 170 0.87 -12.25 8.74
C LEU A 170 2.23 -12.22 9.43
N GLY A 171 3.09 -11.25 9.08
CA GLY A 171 4.40 -11.09 9.71
C GLY A 171 4.32 -10.73 11.20
N SER A 172 3.24 -10.09 11.66
CA SER A 172 3.01 -9.86 13.10
C SER A 172 2.54 -11.12 13.83
N LEU A 173 1.73 -11.96 13.19
CA LEU A 173 1.25 -13.23 13.76
C LEU A 173 2.35 -14.29 13.76
N ALA A 174 3.23 -14.27 12.76
CA ALA A 174 4.35 -15.20 12.66
C ALA A 174 5.38 -15.00 13.77
N LYS A 175 5.51 -13.80 14.34
CA LYS A 175 6.42 -13.54 15.45
C LYS A 175 5.95 -14.28 16.71
N ASN A 176 6.69 -15.29 17.15
CA ASN A 176 6.38 -16.02 18.38
C ASN A 176 7.19 -15.45 19.59
N PRO A 177 6.55 -14.74 20.53
CA PRO A 177 7.26 -14.11 21.65
C PRO A 177 7.68 -15.10 22.77
N ARG A 178 7.35 -16.40 22.67
CA ARG A 178 7.37 -17.33 23.81
C ARG A 178 8.36 -18.50 23.74
N MET A 179 9.28 -18.56 22.78
CA MET A 179 10.34 -19.59 22.84
C MET A 179 11.33 -19.28 23.99
N LYS A 180 11.04 -19.83 25.17
CA LYS A 180 11.98 -19.93 26.30
C LYS A 180 13.09 -20.90 25.91
N GLY A 181 14.27 -20.38 25.53
CA GLY A 181 15.52 -21.14 25.62
C GLY A 181 16.24 -21.54 24.33
N GLY A 182 16.06 -20.83 23.20
CA GLY A 182 16.90 -21.04 22.01
C GLY A 182 17.03 -19.74 21.23
N GLY A 183 18.25 -19.35 20.87
CA GLY A 183 18.52 -18.13 20.10
C GLY A 183 17.85 -18.18 18.72
N TYR A 184 17.60 -16.98 18.17
CA TYR A 184 16.76 -16.65 17.01
C TYR A 184 15.28 -16.48 17.35
N GLU A 185 14.73 -15.31 17.01
CA GLU A 185 13.30 -15.01 17.10
C GLU A 185 12.55 -16.12 16.34
N ALA A 186 11.79 -16.96 17.04
CA ALA A 186 11.09 -18.07 16.41
C ALA A 186 9.93 -17.50 15.60
N PHE A 187 10.08 -17.47 14.28
CA PHE A 187 8.98 -17.18 13.37
C PHE A 187 8.24 -18.48 13.07
N THR A 188 6.91 -18.42 13.08
CA THR A 188 6.08 -19.49 12.55
C THR A 188 6.17 -19.45 11.02
N ASP A 189 6.77 -20.47 10.42
CA ASP A 189 6.71 -20.68 8.98
C ASP A 189 5.36 -21.27 8.61
N PHE A 190 4.39 -20.38 8.34
CA PHE A 190 3.04 -20.77 7.98
C PHE A 190 2.95 -21.34 6.56
N SER A 191 3.90 -21.04 5.68
CA SER A 191 3.92 -21.51 4.29
C SER A 191 4.54 -22.89 4.10
N HIS A 192 5.18 -23.45 5.12
CA HIS A 192 5.79 -24.77 5.05
C HIS A 192 4.81 -25.82 4.48
N PRO A 193 5.23 -26.79 3.64
CA PRO A 193 4.33 -27.81 3.10
C PRO A 193 3.81 -28.79 4.16
N ASP A 194 4.65 -29.19 5.12
CA ASP A 194 4.29 -30.14 6.19
C ASP A 194 3.24 -29.60 7.17
N GLN A 195 2.24 -30.41 7.50
CA GLN A 195 1.12 -30.10 8.38
C GLN A 195 1.52 -29.69 9.80
N ASP A 196 2.61 -30.27 10.32
CA ASP A 196 3.09 -30.04 11.68
C ASP A 196 3.69 -28.64 11.85
N VAL A 197 4.18 -28.05 10.75
CA VAL A 197 4.86 -26.74 10.74
C VAL A 197 3.94 -25.66 10.18
N GLY A 198 3.48 -25.83 8.94
CA GLY A 198 2.73 -24.80 8.23
C GLY A 198 1.28 -24.69 8.70
N LYS A 199 0.63 -23.62 8.25
CA LYS A 199 -0.68 -23.18 8.74
C LYS A 199 -1.53 -22.64 7.60
N SER A 200 -2.82 -22.95 7.62
CA SER A 200 -3.80 -22.25 6.81
C SER A 200 -4.09 -20.87 7.37
N ILE A 201 -4.46 -19.93 6.51
CA ILE A 201 -4.81 -18.56 6.87
C ILE A 201 -6.31 -18.39 6.78
N SER A 202 -6.94 -18.11 7.93
CA SER A 202 -8.37 -17.80 8.02
C SER A 202 -8.56 -16.31 8.25
N PHE A 203 -9.45 -15.69 7.48
CA PHE A 203 -9.80 -14.27 7.64
C PHE A 203 -11.17 -13.97 7.07
N THR A 204 -11.77 -12.86 7.51
CA THR A 204 -13.05 -12.37 6.99
C THR A 204 -12.80 -11.14 6.12
N ARG A 205 -13.23 -11.19 4.86
CA ARG A 205 -13.26 -10.02 3.98
C ARG A 205 -14.59 -9.28 4.12
N GLN A 206 -14.52 -7.98 4.33
CA GLN A 206 -15.68 -7.08 4.33
C GLN A 206 -15.41 -5.85 3.47
N GLY A 207 -16.48 -5.16 3.08
CA GLY A 207 -16.42 -3.93 2.28
C GLY A 207 -16.30 -4.16 0.78
N LYS A 208 -16.23 -3.08 0.00
CA LYS A 208 -16.21 -3.11 -1.46
C LYS A 208 -15.16 -2.14 -2.01
N ALA A 209 -14.35 -2.61 -2.94
CA ALA A 209 -13.32 -1.83 -3.63
C ALA A 209 -12.38 -1.10 -2.68
N GLN A 210 -12.57 0.21 -2.48
CA GLN A 210 -11.70 1.04 -1.65
C GLN A 210 -11.94 0.88 -0.14
N SER A 211 -13.09 0.30 0.26
CA SER A 211 -13.40 0.00 1.67
C SER A 211 -13.13 -1.47 2.04
N THR A 212 -12.38 -2.19 1.21
CA THR A 212 -12.06 -3.59 1.49
C THR A 212 -11.13 -3.71 2.69
N GLU A 213 -11.56 -4.50 3.67
CA GLU A 213 -10.82 -4.80 4.89
C GLU A 213 -10.78 -6.31 5.11
N PHE A 214 -9.65 -6.78 5.66
CA PHE A 214 -9.48 -8.16 6.12
C PHE A 214 -9.42 -8.15 7.65
N ILE A 215 -10.37 -8.83 8.28
CA ILE A 215 -10.59 -8.82 9.72
C ILE A 215 -10.38 -10.24 10.25
N GLY A 216 -9.87 -10.35 11.47
CA GLY A 216 -9.75 -11.65 12.15
C GLY A 216 -8.76 -12.60 11.49
N ILE A 217 -7.72 -12.06 10.84
CA ILE A 217 -6.63 -12.84 10.26
C ILE A 217 -6.01 -13.70 11.38
N LYS A 218 -5.97 -15.01 11.19
CA LYS A 218 -5.41 -15.98 12.13
C LYS A 218 -4.82 -17.18 11.38
N PHE A 219 -3.85 -17.82 12.01
CA PHE A 219 -3.35 -19.12 11.58
C PHE A 219 -4.23 -20.24 12.13
N VAL A 220 -4.46 -21.25 11.29
CA VAL A 220 -5.22 -22.46 11.61
C VAL A 220 -4.31 -23.65 11.31
N ASP A 221 -4.25 -24.60 12.25
CA ASP A 221 -3.48 -25.83 12.06
C ASP A 221 -4.09 -26.67 10.93
N ARG A 222 -3.22 -27.29 10.12
CA ARG A 222 -3.64 -28.20 9.05
C ARG A 222 -3.63 -29.64 9.56
N ASP A 223 -4.49 -30.46 8.98
CA ASP A 223 -4.53 -31.91 9.15
C ASP A 223 -4.09 -32.66 7.88
N TYR A 224 -3.42 -31.95 6.97
CA TYR A 224 -2.88 -32.45 5.71
C TYR A 224 -1.58 -31.74 5.34
N ASP A 225 -0.73 -32.45 4.62
CA ASP A 225 0.46 -31.89 3.97
C ASP A 225 0.05 -31.32 2.60
N ILE A 226 0.66 -30.20 2.18
CA ILE A 226 0.49 -29.70 0.81
C ILE A 226 1.11 -30.74 -0.15
N SER A 227 0.35 -31.19 -1.14
CA SER A 227 0.83 -32.18 -2.11
C SER A 227 1.92 -31.63 -3.03
N ASP A 228 2.85 -32.49 -3.44
CA ASP A 228 3.88 -32.15 -4.43
C ASP A 228 3.27 -31.60 -5.73
N GLU A 229 2.11 -32.12 -6.15
CA GLU A 229 1.39 -31.62 -7.33
C GLU A 229 1.00 -30.14 -7.20
N LEU A 230 0.61 -29.67 -6.01
CA LEU A 230 0.31 -28.25 -5.77
C LEU A 230 1.57 -27.40 -5.71
N LEU A 231 2.66 -27.94 -5.16
CA LEU A 231 3.96 -27.26 -5.11
C LEU A 231 4.54 -27.08 -6.52
N GLU A 232 4.48 -28.12 -7.35
CA GLU A 232 4.90 -28.07 -8.76
C GLU A 232 4.01 -27.17 -9.62
N ALA A 233 2.72 -27.05 -9.27
CA ALA A 233 1.80 -26.14 -9.93
C ALA A 233 1.95 -24.67 -9.49
N ALA A 234 2.81 -24.38 -8.49
CA ALA A 234 3.03 -23.02 -8.02
C ALA A 234 3.72 -22.16 -9.08
N PHE A 235 3.22 -20.95 -9.29
CA PHE A 235 3.81 -20.02 -10.26
C PHE A 235 5.10 -19.41 -9.71
N ILE A 236 6.10 -19.27 -10.56
CA ILE A 236 7.26 -18.43 -10.28
C ILE A 236 6.79 -16.96 -10.38
N LEU A 237 6.49 -16.36 -9.24
CA LEU A 237 5.73 -15.11 -9.18
C LEU A 237 6.48 -13.90 -9.74
N ASP A 238 7.80 -13.87 -9.66
CA ASP A 238 8.63 -12.80 -10.22
C ASP A 238 8.59 -12.80 -11.76
N GLU A 239 8.53 -13.96 -12.40
CA GLU A 239 8.35 -14.09 -13.85
C GLU A 239 6.95 -13.69 -14.34
N CYS A 240 5.97 -13.74 -13.44
CA CYS A 240 4.60 -13.33 -13.70
C CYS A 240 4.40 -11.80 -13.67
N LEU A 241 5.40 -11.05 -13.19
CA LEU A 241 5.32 -9.59 -13.08
C LEU A 241 5.40 -8.92 -14.46
N PHE A 242 4.52 -7.94 -14.66
CA PHE A 242 4.63 -6.98 -15.74
C PHE A 242 5.36 -5.73 -15.23
N ILE A 243 6.69 -5.71 -15.43
CA ILE A 243 7.51 -4.52 -15.19
C ILE A 243 7.70 -3.82 -16.53
N PRO A 244 6.98 -2.71 -16.81
CA PRO A 244 7.09 -2.04 -18.10
C PRO A 244 8.50 -1.48 -18.29
N THR A 245 8.96 -1.41 -19.54
CA THR A 245 10.13 -0.60 -19.93
C THR A 245 9.86 0.88 -19.69
N TYR A 246 10.89 1.74 -19.81
CA TYR A 246 10.69 3.19 -19.63
C TYR A 246 9.67 3.75 -20.62
N ASP A 247 9.76 3.34 -21.89
CA ASP A 247 8.88 3.81 -22.96
C ASP A 247 7.46 3.29 -22.78
N GLU A 248 7.30 2.01 -22.44
CA GLU A 248 5.98 1.46 -22.10
C GLU A 248 5.36 2.16 -20.89
N ALA A 249 6.15 2.42 -19.85
CA ALA A 249 5.69 3.18 -18.68
C ALA A 249 5.33 4.62 -19.06
N PHE A 250 6.06 5.23 -20.00
CA PHE A 250 5.77 6.55 -20.52
C PHE A 250 4.44 6.57 -21.29
N VAL A 251 4.22 5.58 -22.16
CA VAL A 251 2.97 5.41 -22.91
C VAL A 251 1.79 5.15 -21.97
N ILE A 252 1.97 4.29 -20.97
CA ILE A 252 0.96 4.04 -19.93
C ILE A 252 0.61 5.35 -19.21
N TYR A 253 1.64 6.16 -18.91
CA TYR A 253 1.48 7.37 -18.12
C TYR A 253 0.86 8.54 -18.90
N TRP A 254 1.35 8.84 -20.09
CA TRP A 254 0.88 9.98 -20.89
C TRP A 254 -0.25 9.62 -21.85
N GLY A 255 -0.36 8.35 -22.25
CA GLY A 255 -1.31 7.89 -23.26
C GLY A 255 -0.93 8.27 -24.69
N GLU A 256 0.30 8.71 -24.91
CA GLU A 256 0.89 9.08 -26.19
C GLU A 256 2.15 8.23 -26.42
N GLU A 257 2.50 7.95 -27.68
CA GLU A 257 3.78 7.33 -28.02
C GLU A 257 4.91 8.22 -27.50
N GLY A 258 5.91 7.60 -26.86
CA GLY A 258 7.00 8.33 -26.22
C GLY A 258 7.75 9.24 -27.20
N PRO A 259 8.48 10.24 -26.72
CA PRO A 259 9.41 10.97 -27.58
C PRO A 259 10.33 9.94 -28.25
N GLU A 260 10.37 9.91 -29.57
CA GLU A 260 11.38 9.13 -30.31
C GLU A 260 12.73 9.59 -29.80
N ASP A 261 13.41 8.74 -29.04
CA ASP A 261 14.74 9.02 -28.54
C ASP A 261 15.67 9.00 -29.75
N ASP A 262 16.00 10.18 -30.27
CA ASP A 262 16.98 10.45 -31.34
C ASP A 262 18.42 10.13 -30.87
N SER A 263 18.61 9.05 -30.09
CA SER A 263 19.87 8.66 -29.46
C SER A 263 20.66 7.61 -30.27
N ASP A 264 20.26 7.34 -31.51
CA ASP A 264 20.96 6.49 -32.47
C ASP A 264 21.99 7.24 -33.35
N GLU A 265 22.58 8.33 -32.86
CA GLU A 265 23.86 8.84 -33.40
C GLU A 265 25.02 8.39 -32.51
N VAL A 266 25.22 7.06 -32.46
CA VAL A 266 26.48 6.45 -32.03
C VAL A 266 27.52 6.79 -33.10
N GLY A 267 28.10 7.98 -32.96
CA GLY A 267 29.25 8.43 -33.72
C GLY A 267 30.37 7.39 -33.63
N ARG A 268 30.51 6.60 -34.70
CA ARG A 268 31.69 5.79 -34.98
C ARG A 268 32.89 6.72 -35.15
N HIS A 269 33.49 7.17 -34.06
CA HIS A 269 34.83 7.74 -34.10
C HIS A 269 35.80 6.59 -34.37
N ARG A 270 36.17 6.49 -35.66
CA ARG A 270 37.29 5.71 -36.15
C ARG A 270 38.53 6.01 -35.31
N GLY A 271 39.16 4.95 -34.86
CA GLY A 271 40.42 4.99 -34.15
C GLY A 271 41.48 5.81 -34.88
N ARG A 272 42.19 6.61 -34.10
CA ARG A 272 43.52 7.10 -34.45
C ARG A 272 44.37 6.86 -33.21
N GLY A 273 45.22 5.83 -33.31
CA GLY A 273 46.21 5.52 -32.29
C GLY A 273 47.10 6.72 -32.04
N VAL A 274 47.31 7.00 -30.76
CA VAL A 274 48.44 7.78 -30.28
C VAL A 274 48.97 7.00 -29.08
N ASP A 275 50.04 6.25 -29.33
CA ASP A 275 51.00 5.84 -28.32
C ASP A 275 51.52 7.12 -27.63
N GLY A 276 51.38 7.17 -26.31
CA GLY A 276 51.83 8.29 -25.51
C GLY A 276 51.88 7.89 -24.05
N GLU A 277 53.03 7.38 -23.64
CA GLU A 277 53.45 7.26 -22.24
C GLU A 277 53.11 8.53 -21.46
N ILE A 278 52.37 8.39 -20.35
CA ILE A 278 52.37 9.39 -19.29
C ILE A 278 52.73 8.69 -17.99
N LYS A 279 53.82 9.19 -17.44
CA LYS A 279 54.52 8.80 -16.22
C LYS A 279 53.70 9.11 -14.98
N ASP A 280 53.91 8.27 -13.97
CA ASP A 280 53.76 8.61 -12.57
C ASP A 280 54.47 9.95 -12.26
N ASP A 281 53.76 10.90 -11.64
CA ASP A 281 54.37 11.77 -10.64
C ASP A 281 53.37 12.43 -9.68
N GLU A 282 53.69 12.25 -8.40
CA GLU A 282 53.58 13.12 -7.24
C GLU A 282 52.30 13.94 -6.87
N THR A 283 51.80 13.55 -5.68
CA THR A 283 51.47 14.40 -4.52
C THR A 283 50.92 15.80 -4.73
N VAL A 284 49.65 15.97 -4.33
CA VAL A 284 49.16 17.21 -3.73
C VAL A 284 48.51 16.88 -2.38
N LYS A 285 49.16 17.38 -1.33
CA LYS A 285 48.67 17.47 0.04
C LYS A 285 47.64 18.60 0.16
N ASP A 286 46.64 18.32 1.00
CA ASP A 286 45.94 19.21 1.94
C ASP A 286 45.53 20.61 1.47
N GLU A 287 44.21 20.85 1.43
CA GLU A 287 43.65 22.00 2.14
C GLU A 287 42.18 21.74 2.55
N ASP A 288 41.96 21.87 3.85
CA ASP A 288 40.70 21.91 4.59
C ASP A 288 39.74 22.93 3.98
N GLU A 289 38.48 22.54 3.73
CA GLU A 289 37.37 23.48 3.88
C GLU A 289 36.03 22.76 4.15
N GLU A 290 35.42 23.22 5.24
CA GLU A 290 34.20 22.80 5.95
C GLU A 290 33.07 22.17 5.10
N LYS A 291 32.68 20.94 5.47
CA LYS A 291 31.36 20.38 5.16
C LYS A 291 30.56 20.19 6.44
N GLU A 292 29.81 21.22 6.80
CA GLU A 292 28.68 21.08 7.72
C GLU A 292 27.71 20.00 7.21
N THR A 293 27.37 19.08 8.11
CA THR A 293 26.60 17.90 7.79
C THR A 293 25.10 18.23 7.65
N VAL A 294 24.52 17.84 6.51
CA VAL A 294 23.09 17.97 6.16
C VAL A 294 22.15 17.29 7.18
N THR A 295 22.71 16.50 8.10
CA THR A 295 22.01 15.82 9.19
C THR A 295 21.50 16.75 10.30
N GLU A 296 22.15 17.89 10.57
CA GLU A 296 21.68 18.82 11.62
C GLU A 296 20.54 19.75 11.16
N ARG A 297 20.47 20.09 9.87
CA ARG A 297 19.37 20.90 9.32
C ARG A 297 18.04 20.12 9.32
N ARG A 298 18.09 18.80 9.18
CA ARG A 298 16.89 17.95 9.19
C ARG A 298 16.33 17.74 10.60
N THR A 299 17.16 17.77 11.63
CA THR A 299 16.71 17.64 13.03
C THR A 299 16.14 18.95 13.58
N ARG A 300 16.61 20.13 13.14
CA ARG A 300 16.00 21.43 13.52
C ARG A 300 14.59 21.63 12.92
N ILE A 301 14.40 21.38 11.63
CA ILE A 301 13.09 21.57 10.97
C ILE A 301 12.04 20.59 11.53
N ARG A 302 12.44 19.36 11.89
CA ARG A 302 11.52 18.39 12.50
C ARG A 302 11.17 18.73 13.96
N LYS A 303 12.03 19.47 14.67
CA LYS A 303 11.80 19.90 16.06
C LYS A 303 10.95 21.18 16.13
N GLU A 304 11.07 22.09 15.15
CA GLU A 304 10.19 23.27 15.03
C GLU A 304 8.77 22.91 14.59
N ARG A 305 8.62 22.02 13.60
CA ARG A 305 7.30 21.61 13.12
C ARG A 305 6.52 20.70 14.09
N LYS A 306 7.21 20.08 15.04
CA LYS A 306 6.57 19.38 16.17
C LYS A 306 6.14 20.37 17.27
N ARG A 307 6.88 21.47 17.46
CA ARG A 307 6.53 22.55 18.38
C ARG A 307 5.32 23.39 17.91
N GLU A 308 5.20 23.68 16.61
CA GLU A 308 4.06 24.44 16.08
C GLU A 308 2.74 23.65 16.03
N LYS A 309 2.79 22.31 15.98
CA LYS A 309 1.59 21.46 16.01
C LYS A 309 1.15 21.07 17.43
N GLU A 310 1.99 21.31 18.43
CA GLU A 310 1.63 21.24 19.85
C GLU A 310 1.10 22.60 20.37
N SER A 311 1.40 23.73 19.72
CA SER A 311 1.02 25.07 20.22
C SER A 311 -0.38 25.57 19.82
N GLU A 312 -1.19 24.81 19.08
CA GLU A 312 -2.54 25.21 18.64
C GLU A 312 -3.68 24.40 19.27
N LYS A 313 -3.37 23.58 20.29
CA LYS A 313 -4.37 22.84 21.08
C LYS A 313 -4.01 22.77 22.57
N GLU A 314 -3.58 23.88 23.13
CA GLU A 314 -3.71 24.12 24.57
C GLU A 314 -4.97 24.97 24.78
N GLU A 315 -6.14 24.33 24.78
CA GLU A 315 -7.18 24.82 25.68
C GLU A 315 -6.63 24.59 27.08
N VAL A 316 -6.49 25.66 27.85
CA VAL A 316 -6.13 25.64 29.26
C VAL A 316 -7.13 24.72 29.97
N ILE A 317 -6.72 23.48 30.19
CA ILE A 317 -7.36 22.61 31.17
C ILE A 317 -6.86 23.18 32.50
N GLU A 318 -7.68 23.99 33.15
CA GLU A 318 -7.48 24.25 34.57
C GLU A 318 -7.35 22.88 35.24
N GLU A 319 -6.26 22.67 35.99
CA GLU A 319 -6.05 21.45 36.74
C GLU A 319 -7.16 21.37 37.79
N ASP A 320 -8.30 20.78 37.42
CA ASP A 320 -9.38 20.46 38.33
C ASP A 320 -8.77 19.59 39.43
N GLU A 321 -8.71 20.15 40.63
CA GLU A 321 -8.36 19.43 41.84
C GLU A 321 -9.25 18.19 41.88
N GLY A 322 -8.65 17.02 41.62
CA GLY A 322 -9.37 15.76 41.56
C GLY A 322 -10.24 15.51 42.79
N CYS A 323 -11.24 14.63 42.66
CA CYS A 323 -12.17 14.35 43.75
C CYS A 323 -11.40 14.05 45.06
N PRO A 324 -11.67 14.78 46.16
CA PRO A 324 -10.92 14.63 47.42
C PRO A 324 -11.06 13.24 48.04
N HIS A 325 -12.01 12.44 47.57
CA HIS A 325 -12.26 11.07 48.00
C HIS A 325 -11.73 10.00 47.04
N GLY A 326 -10.88 10.38 46.07
CA GLY A 326 -10.16 9.45 45.19
C GLY A 326 -10.95 8.96 43.97
N GLY A 327 -12.10 9.57 43.68
CA GLY A 327 -12.88 9.31 42.46
C GLY A 327 -12.46 10.18 41.26
N THR A 328 -13.00 9.86 40.09
CA THR A 328 -12.84 10.63 38.87
C THR A 328 -13.96 11.66 38.77
N PHE A 329 -13.62 12.94 38.84
CA PHE A 329 -14.58 14.04 38.74
C PHE A 329 -15.37 13.96 37.42
N GLY A 330 -16.70 14.14 37.49
CA GLY A 330 -17.62 14.01 36.35
C GLY A 330 -17.91 12.58 35.86
N THR A 331 -17.28 11.54 36.41
CA THR A 331 -17.51 10.14 35.99
C THR A 331 -18.12 9.30 37.12
N ASP A 332 -17.55 9.33 38.32
CA ASP A 332 -17.90 8.41 39.42
C ASP A 332 -18.93 9.02 40.40
N ILE A 333 -19.76 9.94 39.93
CA ILE A 333 -20.76 10.63 40.77
C ILE A 333 -21.82 9.63 41.24
N ASP A 334 -22.10 9.67 42.54
CA ASP A 334 -23.01 8.75 43.26
C ASP A 334 -22.53 7.28 43.35
N GLU A 335 -21.33 6.94 42.85
CA GLU A 335 -20.75 5.60 42.97
C GLU A 335 -19.92 5.41 44.25
N ILE A 336 -19.42 6.51 44.83
CA ILE A 336 -18.62 6.50 46.05
C ILE A 336 -19.53 6.88 47.22
N ASP A 337 -19.51 6.11 48.31
CA ASP A 337 -20.33 6.38 49.51
C ASP A 337 -20.14 7.82 50.04
N ALA A 338 -18.92 8.36 49.91
CA ALA A 338 -18.57 9.73 50.28
C ALA A 338 -19.30 10.82 49.47
N CYS A 339 -19.84 10.52 48.28
CA CYS A 339 -20.61 11.48 47.47
C CYS A 339 -21.87 11.98 48.20
N ASN A 340 -22.52 11.11 48.99
CA ASN A 340 -23.74 11.44 49.71
C ASN A 340 -23.49 11.96 51.12
N GLU A 341 -22.40 11.52 51.76
CA GLU A 341 -22.17 11.78 53.18
C GLU A 341 -21.17 12.90 53.47
N ILE A 342 -20.19 13.14 52.59
CA ILE A 342 -19.01 13.97 52.90
C ILE A 342 -18.73 15.02 51.81
N CYS A 343 -19.28 14.86 50.61
CA CYS A 343 -19.06 15.80 49.52
C CYS A 343 -19.75 17.14 49.78
N ASP A 344 -19.01 18.23 49.56
CA ASP A 344 -19.56 19.58 49.61
C ASP A 344 -20.63 19.76 48.51
N GLU A 345 -21.76 20.40 48.84
CA GLU A 345 -22.89 20.55 47.91
C GLU A 345 -22.52 21.33 46.64
N GLU A 346 -21.58 22.28 46.74
CA GLU A 346 -21.07 23.05 45.59
C GLU A 346 -20.21 22.16 44.70
N LYS A 347 -19.26 21.41 45.30
CA LYS A 347 -18.42 20.44 44.55
C LYS A 347 -19.22 19.30 43.92
N TRP A 348 -20.28 18.83 44.58
CA TRP A 348 -21.16 17.82 44.01
C TRP A 348 -21.93 18.37 42.80
N LYS A 349 -22.40 19.62 42.85
CA LYS A 349 -23.07 20.28 41.72
C LYS A 349 -22.14 20.49 40.52
N GLU A 350 -20.89 20.87 40.75
CA GLU A 350 -19.89 20.98 39.69
C GLU A 350 -19.59 19.61 39.06
N CYS A 351 -19.44 18.57 39.88
CA CYS A 351 -19.24 17.19 39.42
C CYS A 351 -20.43 16.70 38.57
N ALA A 352 -21.66 17.03 38.97
CA ALA A 352 -22.87 16.71 38.21
C ALA A 352 -22.92 17.44 36.86
N GLN A 353 -22.56 18.73 36.83
CA GLN A 353 -22.51 19.51 35.58
C GLN A 353 -21.47 18.97 34.60
N GLU A 354 -20.30 18.53 35.10
CA GLU A 354 -19.28 17.96 34.23
C GLU A 354 -19.69 16.60 33.66
N ARG A 355 -20.42 15.77 34.44
CA ARG A 355 -21.05 14.54 33.92
C ARG A 355 -21.97 14.84 32.74
N ASP A 356 -22.86 15.82 32.89
CA ASP A 356 -23.82 16.19 31.83
C ASP A 356 -23.09 16.66 30.56
N ARG A 357 -22.03 17.46 30.70
CA ARG A 357 -21.17 17.87 29.57
C ARG A 357 -20.48 16.70 28.89
N MET A 358 -19.97 15.73 29.65
CA MET A 358 -19.34 14.53 29.10
C MET A 358 -20.34 13.68 28.31
N ASP A 359 -21.57 13.55 28.80
CA ASP A 359 -22.61 12.79 28.13
C ASP A 359 -23.13 13.48 26.86
N GLU A 360 -23.27 14.81 26.86
CA GLU A 360 -23.55 15.57 25.63
C GLU A 360 -22.45 15.38 24.57
N LYS A 361 -21.17 15.37 24.98
CA LYS A 361 -20.04 15.10 24.07
C LYS A 361 -20.10 13.68 23.51
N LYS A 362 -20.49 12.68 24.31
CA LYS A 362 -20.68 11.30 23.84
C LYS A 362 -21.85 11.20 22.85
N GLU A 363 -22.97 11.86 23.12
CA GLU A 363 -24.11 11.90 22.20
C GLU A 363 -23.76 12.55 20.86
N LYS A 364 -23.05 13.70 20.87
CA LYS A 364 -22.59 14.36 19.63
C LYS A 364 -21.69 13.44 18.82
N LYS A 365 -20.72 12.76 19.44
CA LYS A 365 -19.88 11.77 18.76
C LYS A 365 -20.67 10.58 18.22
N LYS A 366 -21.74 10.15 18.89
CA LYS A 366 -22.62 9.08 18.41
C LYS A 366 -23.42 9.52 17.18
N LYS A 367 -24.00 10.74 17.20
CA LYS A 367 -24.69 11.34 16.05
C LYS A 367 -23.76 11.52 14.85
N GLU A 368 -22.53 12.01 15.06
CA GLU A 368 -21.53 12.13 13.98
C GLU A 368 -21.18 10.77 13.34
N LYS A 369 -21.14 9.69 14.13
CA LYS A 369 -20.93 8.33 13.60
C LYS A 369 -22.14 7.79 12.84
N GLU A 370 -23.36 8.10 13.28
CA GLU A 370 -24.61 7.68 12.62
C GLU A 370 -24.85 8.45 11.32
N ASP A 371 -24.64 9.78 11.32
CA ASP A 371 -24.85 10.65 10.16
C ASP A 371 -23.73 10.52 9.11
N GLY A 372 -22.49 10.22 9.54
CA GLY A 372 -21.37 9.93 8.64
C GLY A 372 -21.53 8.65 7.81
N GLY A 373 -22.52 7.79 8.12
CA GLY A 373 -22.70 6.47 7.52
C GLY A 373 -23.64 6.40 6.30
N THR A 374 -24.40 7.44 5.95
CA THR A 374 -25.51 7.31 4.96
C THR A 374 -25.32 8.05 3.63
N GLY A 375 -24.19 8.73 3.42
CA GLY A 375 -23.95 9.54 2.23
C GLY A 375 -23.46 8.79 0.98
N ARG A 376 -24.34 8.06 0.26
CA ARG A 376 -24.40 7.91 -1.23
C ARG A 376 -25.13 6.61 -1.65
N ARG A 377 -26.46 6.65 -1.73
CA ARG A 377 -27.22 5.82 -2.68
C ARG A 377 -27.72 6.73 -3.80
N GLY A 378 -26.93 6.80 -4.88
CA GLY A 378 -27.34 7.43 -6.12
C GLY A 378 -28.47 6.63 -6.79
N THR A 379 -29.60 7.28 -7.01
CA THR A 379 -30.76 6.75 -7.71
C THR A 379 -30.50 6.70 -9.22
N GLY A 380 -30.08 5.53 -9.70
CA GLY A 380 -30.01 5.23 -11.13
C GLY A 380 -31.41 5.01 -11.72
N ARG A 381 -31.93 6.04 -12.38
CA ARG A 381 -33.20 6.11 -13.10
C ARG A 381 -33.21 5.14 -14.29
N ARG A 382 -34.20 4.24 -14.33
CA ARG A 382 -34.54 3.43 -15.52
C ARG A 382 -35.02 4.34 -16.67
N ARG A 383 -34.45 4.14 -17.86
CA ARG A 383 -35.09 4.35 -19.16
C ARG A 383 -34.65 3.25 -20.11
#